data_AF-A0A2H1YFW1-F1
#
_entry.id   AF-A0A2H1YFW1-F1
#
_cell.length_a   1.000
_cell.length_b   1.000
_cell.length_c   1.000
_cell.angle_alpha   90.00
_cell.angle_beta   90.00
_cell.angle_gamma   90.00
#
_symmetry.space_group_name_H-M   'P 1'
#
loop_
_entity.id
_entity.type
_entity.pdbx_description
1 polymer ?
#
loop_
_entity_poly.entity_id
_entity_poly.type
_entity_poly.pdbx_seq_one_letter_code
_entity_poly.pdbx_strand_id
1 'polypeptide(L)' 'MERISKKEKRRMQNPFIQFFKFIYLSLKIMKVVAGGHGGTR' A
#
# COMPACT_ATOMS: atom_id res chain seq x y z
N MET A 1 17.77 -0.25 18.95
CA MET A 1 16.48 -0.62 18.31
C MET A 1 15.41 0.34 18.80
N GLU A 2 14.98 1.29 17.97
CA GLU A 2 13.83 2.13 18.30
C GLU A 2 12.55 1.29 18.27
N ARG A 3 11.80 1.30 19.37
CA ARG A 3 10.49 0.64 19.44
C ARG A 3 9.46 1.57 18.82
N ILE A 4 8.79 1.08 17.78
CA ILE A 4 7.62 1.72 17.15
C ILE A 4 6.63 2.16 18.25
N SER A 5 6.15 3.40 18.16
CA SER A 5 5.21 3.93 19.14
C SER A 5 3.91 3.11 19.17
N LYS A 6 3.27 2.96 20.34
CA LYS A 6 1.99 2.22 20.48
C LYS A 6 0.93 2.71 19.49
N LYS A 7 0.93 4.02 19.18
CA LYS A 7 0.02 4.64 18.20
C LYS A 7 0.31 4.16 16.78
N GLU A 8 1.58 4.11 16.39
CA GLU A 8 2.00 3.65 15.07
C GLU A 8 1.75 2.15 14.88
N LYS A 9 2.02 1.35 15.91
CA LYS A 9 1.71 -0.09 15.91
C LYS A 9 0.22 -0.34 15.67
N ARG A 10 -0.66 0.40 16.34
CA ARG A 10 -2.12 0.33 16.13
C ARG A 10 -2.52 0.74 14.71
N ARG A 11 -1.89 1.78 14.16
CA ARG A 11 -2.14 2.22 12.78
C ARG A 11 -1.72 1.17 11.74
N MET A 12 -0.61 0.47 12.00
CA MET A 12 -0.12 -0.63 11.15
C MET A 12 -1.00 -1.88 11.23
N GLN A 13 -1.58 -2.18 12.40
CA GLN A 13 -2.44 -3.34 12.61
C GLN A 13 -3.92 -3.09 12.26
N ASN A 14 -4.30 -1.87 11.88
CA ASN A 14 -5.68 -1.55 11.56
C ASN A 14 -6.07 -2.15 10.19
N PRO A 15 -7.00 -3.12 10.14
CA PRO A 15 -7.36 -3.82 8.92
C PRO A 15 -8.03 -2.91 7.89
N PHE A 16 -8.81 -1.91 8.32
CA PHE A 16 -9.47 -0.97 7.42
C PHE A 16 -8.47 -0.10 6.67
N ILE A 17 -7.50 0.49 7.39
CA ILE A 17 -6.45 1.31 6.78
C ILE A 17 -5.65 0.48 5.79
N GLN A 18 -5.37 -0.78 6.13
CA GLN A 18 -4.57 -1.65 5.28
C GLN A 18 -5.33 -2.11 4.03
N PHE A 19 -6.64 -2.34 4.15
CA PHE A 19 -7.53 -2.60 3.02
C PHE A 19 -7.56 -1.44 2.02
N PHE A 20 -7.74 -0.20 2.48
CA PHE A 20 -7.73 0.97 1.60
C PHE A 20 -6.37 1.18 0.91
N LYS A 21 -5.26 0.96 1.62
CA LYS A 21 -3.92 0.99 1.01
C LYS A 21 -3.75 -0.09 -0.06
N PHE A 22 -4.27 -1.29 0.17
CA PHE A 22 -4.22 -2.37 -0.80
C PHE A 22 -4.99 -2.03 -2.08
N ILE A 23 -6.21 -1.50 -1.95
CA ILE A 23 -7.01 -1.04 -3.10
C ILE A 23 -6.29 0.08 -3.86
N TYR A 24 -5.82 1.10 -3.14
CA TYR A 24 -5.10 2.22 -3.76
C TYR A 24 -3.86 1.74 -4.55
N LEU A 25 -3.06 0.87 -3.95
CA LEU A 25 -1.89 0.30 -4.59
C LEU A 25 -2.27 -0.53 -5.82
N SER A 26 -3.31 -1.36 -5.72
CA SER A 26 -3.80 -2.18 -6.83
C SER A 26 -4.25 -1.33 -8.01
N LEU A 27 -5.05 -0.28 -7.76
CA LEU A 27 -5.48 0.66 -8.80
C LEU A 27 -4.29 1.41 -9.42
N LYS A 28 -3.31 1.80 -8.60
CA LYS A 28 -2.09 2.46 -9.08
C LYS A 28 -1.28 1.53 -9.99
N ILE A 29 -1.11 0.27 -9.61
CA ILE A 29 -0.45 -0.76 -10.42
C ILE A 29 -1.21 -0.95 -11.73
N MET A 30 -2.54 -1.12 -11.67
CA MET A 30 -3.35 -1.25 -12.88
C MET A 30 -3.20 -0.06 -13.82
N LYS A 31 -3.19 1.17 -13.29
CA LYS A 31 -2.96 2.39 -14.08
C LYS A 31 -1.58 2.40 -14.74
N VAL A 32 -0.53 2.01 -14.02
CA VAL A 32 0.85 1.93 -14.55
C VAL A 32 0.98 0.83 -15.61
N VAL A 33 0.41 -0.34 -15.36
CA VAL A 33 0.40 -1.48 -16.27
C VAL A 33 -0.39 -1.16 -17.54
N ALA A 34 -1.60 -0.63 -17.41
CA ALA A 34 -2.44 -0.23 -18.55
C ALA A 34 -1.87 0.98 -19.31
N GLY A 35 -1.13 1.86 -18.63
CA GLY A 35 -0.44 3.01 -19.21
C GLY A 35 0.85 2.69 -19.97
N GLY A 36 1.14 1.41 -20.23
CA GLY A 36 2.26 1.01 -21.10
C GLY A 36 3.62 0.87 -20.43
N HIS A 37 3.72 0.95 -19.09
CA HIS A 37 4.93 0.57 -18.34
C HIS A 37 4.88 -0.89 -17.84
N GLY A 38 3.86 -1.66 -18.25
CA GLY A 38 3.66 -3.07 -17.87
C GLY A 38 4.27 -4.10 -18.83
N GLY A 39 4.90 -3.69 -19.92
CA GLY A 39 5.79 -4.54 -20.71
C GLY A 39 7.22 -4.08 -20.43
N THR A 40 7.97 -4.86 -19.67
CA THR A 40 9.45 -4.82 -19.55
C THR A 40 10.16 -3.67 -20.28
N ARG A 41 10.74 -2.77 -19.48
CA ARG A 41 12.10 -2.29 -19.75
C ARG A 41 12.96 -2.59 -18.52
#